data_AF-A0A953J8X7-F1
#
_entry.id   AF-A0A953J8X7-F1
#
_cell.length_a   1.000
_cell.length_b   1.000
_cell.length_c   1.000
_cell.angle_alpha   90.00
_cell.angle_beta   90.00
_cell.angle_gamma   90.00
#
_symmetry.space_group_name_H-M   'P 1'
#
loop_
_entity.id
_entity.type
_entity.pdbx_description
1 polymer ?
#
loop_
_entity_poly.entity_id
_entity_poly.type
_entity_poly.pdbx_seq_one_letter_code
_entity_poly.pdbx_strand_id
1 'polypeptide(L)'
;MQLKTLLGATSIRQVIGSPDRPVAGIAYDSRRVQKNDLFVALRGEKADGHEFIGQAIDRGASVVVAQREEKNPRVTCVVVENTRVALADLAAAFYGFPARKLKLAAVTGTNGKTTTTFLIKHICEKAGLPCGLIGTVRYEIGERILP
;
A
#
# COMPACT_ATOMS: atom_id res chain seq x y z
N MET A 1 8.83 -8.05 -8.73
CA MET A 1 9.43 -6.80 -9.24
C MET A 1 10.81 -6.60 -8.61
N GLN A 2 11.68 -5.72 -9.12
CA GLN A 2 12.97 -5.40 -8.49
C GLN A 2 12.86 -4.13 -7.65
N LEU A 3 13.53 -4.06 -6.49
CA LEU A 3 13.46 -2.87 -5.62
C LEU A 3 13.87 -1.59 -6.35
N LYS A 4 14.94 -1.61 -7.15
CA LYS A 4 15.43 -0.45 -7.91
C LYS A 4 14.37 0.23 -8.79
N THR A 5 13.39 -0.52 -9.31
CA THR A 5 12.31 0.07 -10.13
C THR A 5 11.27 0.81 -9.30
N LEU A 6 11.18 0.50 -7.99
CA LEU A 6 10.28 1.14 -7.05
C LEU A 6 10.92 2.38 -6.39
N LEU A 7 12.25 2.44 -6.30
CA LEU A 7 12.94 3.53 -5.59
C LEU A 7 12.63 4.91 -6.18
N GLY A 8 12.38 5.00 -7.49
CA GLY A 8 12.01 6.25 -8.14
C GLY A 8 10.57 6.71 -7.88
N ALA A 9 9.74 5.91 -7.20
CA ALA A 9 8.34 6.24 -6.96
C ALA A 9 8.15 7.19 -5.76
N THR A 10 9.11 7.27 -4.85
CA THR A 10 8.99 8.04 -3.60
C THR A 10 10.30 8.72 -3.22
N SER A 11 10.22 9.72 -2.33
CA SER A 11 11.40 10.43 -1.84
C SER A 11 12.18 9.59 -0.82
N ILE A 12 13.43 9.26 -1.15
CA ILE A 12 14.31 8.44 -0.32
C ILE A 12 15.42 9.32 0.27
N ARG A 13 15.69 9.15 1.56
CA ARG A 13 16.84 9.75 2.23
C ARG A 13 18.10 8.92 2.03
N GLN A 14 17.98 7.60 2.20
CA GLN A 14 19.13 6.70 2.16
C GLN A 14 18.69 5.27 1.84
N VAL A 15 19.59 4.51 1.20
CA VAL A 15 19.47 3.05 1.04
C VAL A 15 20.67 2.39 1.70
N ILE A 16 20.42 1.41 2.57
CA ILE A 16 21.44 0.64 3.28
C ILE A 16 21.30 -0.82 2.86
N GLY A 17 22.36 -1.37 2.27
CA GLY A 17 22.34 -2.70 1.64
C GLY A 17 22.16 -2.65 0.12
N SER A 18 21.99 -3.81 -0.52
CA SER A 18 21.92 -3.91 -1.98
C SER A 18 20.54 -3.53 -2.53
N PRO A 19 20.43 -2.64 -3.53
CA PRO A 19 19.15 -2.33 -4.18
C PRO A 19 18.66 -3.44 -5.14
N ASP A 20 19.47 -4.46 -5.41
CA ASP A 20 19.09 -5.60 -6.25
C ASP A 20 18.40 -6.69 -5.42
N ARG A 21 17.23 -6.34 -4.85
CA ARG A 21 16.36 -7.27 -4.12
C ARG A 21 15.05 -7.50 -4.86
N PRO A 22 14.57 -8.75 -4.96
CA PRO A 22 13.22 -9.02 -5.42
C PRO A 22 12.20 -8.51 -4.39
N VAL A 23 11.14 -7.91 -4.90
CA VAL A 23 9.93 -7.51 -4.17
C VAL A 23 8.76 -8.29 -4.73
N ALA A 24 8.20 -9.20 -3.94
CA ALA A 24 7.09 -10.08 -4.29
C ALA A 24 5.73 -9.50 -3.87
N GLY A 25 5.72 -8.63 -2.86
CA GLY A 25 4.53 -7.98 -2.32
C GLY A 25 4.92 -6.82 -1.41
N ILE A 26 3.91 -6.12 -0.90
CA ILE A 26 4.07 -5.00 0.04
C ILE A 26 3.16 -5.27 1.24
N ALA A 27 3.72 -5.18 2.44
CA ALA A 27 3.00 -5.33 3.69
C ALA A 27 3.39 -4.21 4.67
N TYR A 28 2.42 -3.70 5.42
CA TYR A 28 2.67 -2.80 6.56
C TYR A 28 2.29 -3.44 7.91
N ASP A 29 1.74 -4.66 7.86
CA ASP A 29 1.48 -5.51 9.03
C ASP A 29 2.49 -6.66 8.98
N SER A 30 3.39 -6.70 9.96
CA SER A 30 4.45 -7.71 10.06
C SER A 30 3.89 -9.14 10.05
N ARG A 31 2.67 -9.35 10.56
CA ARG A 31 2.00 -10.67 10.61
C ARG A 31 1.53 -11.15 9.24
N ARG A 32 1.49 -10.27 8.23
CA ARG A 32 1.05 -10.58 6.86
C ARG A 32 2.22 -10.69 5.87
N VAL A 33 3.43 -10.36 6.29
CA VAL A 33 4.64 -10.45 5.46
C VAL A 33 4.84 -11.87 4.95
N GLN A 34 5.10 -12.00 3.65
CA GLN A 34 5.52 -13.22 2.98
C GLN A 34 6.97 -13.12 2.48
N LYS A 35 7.50 -14.22 1.97
CA LYS A 35 8.86 -14.30 1.44
C LYS A 35 9.07 -13.26 0.33
N ASN A 36 10.13 -12.48 0.46
CA ASN A 36 10.53 -11.40 -0.44
C ASN A 36 9.57 -10.19 -0.48
N ASP A 37 8.72 -10.03 0.53
CA ASP A 37 7.93 -8.80 0.64
C ASP A 37 8.80 -7.62 1.04
N LEU A 38 8.34 -6.44 0.62
CA LEU A 38 8.76 -5.16 1.17
C LEU A 38 7.85 -4.84 2.36
N PHE A 39 8.46 -4.71 3.54
CA PHE A 39 7.76 -4.30 4.75
C PHE A 39 7.87 -2.80 4.97
N VAL A 40 6.76 -2.10 5.22
CA VAL A 40 6.75 -0.68 5.56
C VAL A 40 6.45 -0.48 7.04
N ALA A 41 7.43 0.03 7.78
CA ALA A 41 7.32 0.35 9.21
C ALA A 41 6.52 1.66 9.41
N LEU A 42 5.19 1.54 9.46
CA LEU A 42 4.32 2.69 9.72
C LEU A 42 4.36 3.09 11.20
N ARG A 43 4.55 4.38 11.48
CA ARG A 43 4.30 4.92 12.82
C ARG A 43 2.80 5.12 13.00
N GLY A 44 2.17 4.27 13.80
CA GLY A 44 0.74 4.36 14.14
C GLY A 44 0.50 5.18 15.41
N GLU A 45 -0.78 5.43 15.71
CA GLU A 45 -1.17 6.11 16.96
C GLU A 45 -1.02 5.20 18.19
N LYS A 46 -1.27 3.89 18.01
CA LYS A 46 -1.26 2.90 19.10
C LYS A 46 0.05 2.10 19.20
N ALA A 47 0.79 2.00 18.11
CA ALA A 47 2.01 1.18 18.03
C ALA A 47 2.95 1.73 16.95
N ASP A 48 4.25 1.57 17.18
CA ASP A 48 5.29 1.93 16.22
C ASP A 48 5.68 0.71 15.37
N GLY A 49 5.43 0.76 14.06
CA GLY A 49 5.76 -0.31 13.11
C GLY A 49 7.24 -0.69 13.08
N HIS A 50 8.13 0.21 13.55
CA HIS A 50 9.56 -0.04 13.64
C HIS A 50 9.91 -1.15 14.64
N GLU A 51 9.10 -1.32 15.69
CA GLU A 51 9.30 -2.38 16.69
C GLU A 51 9.09 -3.78 16.10
N PHE A 52 8.36 -3.88 15.00
CA PHE A 52 8.03 -5.15 14.35
C PHE A 52 8.92 -5.49 13.14
N ILE A 53 9.98 -4.69 12.90
CA ILE A 53 10.92 -4.95 11.81
C ILE A 53 11.56 -6.33 11.96
N GLY A 54 12.00 -6.70 13.17
CA GLY A 54 12.58 -8.03 13.42
C GLY A 54 11.64 -9.16 13.01
N GLN A 55 10.37 -9.07 13.42
CA GLN A 55 9.33 -10.05 13.04
C GLN A 55 9.10 -10.10 11.53
N ALA A 56 9.08 -8.96 10.84
CA ALA A 56 8.95 -8.91 9.39
C ALA A 56 10.13 -9.61 8.68
N ILE A 57 11.36 -9.36 9.16
CA ILE A 57 12.56 -10.02 8.63
C ILE A 57 12.47 -11.53 8.83
N ASP A 58 12.08 -11.99 10.02
CA ASP A 58 11.97 -13.43 10.32
C ASP A 58 10.89 -14.13 9.50
N ARG A 59 9.85 -13.41 9.07
CA ARG A 59 8.83 -13.90 8.12
C ARG A 59 9.27 -13.86 6.66
N GLY A 60 10.43 -13.29 6.37
CA GLY A 60 11.04 -13.31 5.05
C GLY A 60 10.93 -12.00 4.27
N ALA A 61 10.71 -10.86 4.93
CA ALA A 61 10.88 -9.56 4.27
C ALA A 61 12.29 -9.48 3.66
N SER A 62 12.40 -9.05 2.41
CA SER A 62 13.69 -8.80 1.74
C SER A 62 14.10 -7.32 1.82
N VAL A 63 13.12 -6.44 2.04
CA VAL A 63 13.27 -4.99 2.08
C VAL A 63 12.46 -4.43 3.24
N VAL A 64 13.02 -3.44 3.94
CA VAL A 64 12.33 -2.68 4.99
C VAL A 64 12.33 -1.21 4.62
N VAL A 65 11.17 -0.57 4.60
CA VAL A 65 11.02 0.88 4.45
C VAL A 65 10.71 1.47 5.81
N ALA A 66 11.56 2.36 6.28
CA ALA A 66 11.51 2.89 7.65
C ALA A 66 11.88 4.38 7.69
N GLN A 67 11.55 5.06 8.79
CA GLN A 67 12.00 6.44 9.06
C GLN A 67 13.36 6.51 9.77
N ARG A 68 13.88 5.36 10.21
CA ARG A 68 15.17 5.21 10.90
C ARG A 68 15.99 4.14 10.21
N GLU A 69 17.31 4.21 10.36
CA GLU A 69 18.20 3.19 9.84
C GLU A 69 17.92 1.82 10.48
N GLU A 70 17.95 0.78 9.66
CA GLU A 70 18.02 -0.62 10.09
C GLU A 70 19.25 -1.24 9.42
N LYS A 71 20.12 -1.88 10.21
CA LYS A 71 21.42 -2.40 9.78
C LYS A 71 21.45 -3.92 9.66
N ASN A 72 20.31 -4.59 9.84
CA ASN A 72 20.22 -6.04 9.69
C ASN A 72 20.65 -6.48 8.27
N PRO A 73 21.71 -7.29 8.13
CA PRO A 73 22.28 -7.64 6.82
C PRO A 73 21.36 -8.53 5.98
N ARG A 74 20.31 -9.13 6.58
CA ARG A 74 19.35 -9.99 5.87
C ARG A 74 18.49 -9.20 4.88
N VAL A 75 18.30 -7.90 5.11
CA VAL A 75 17.41 -7.04 4.31
C VAL A 75 18.14 -5.82 3.76
N THR A 76 17.50 -5.17 2.79
CA THR A 76 17.86 -3.82 2.38
C THR A 76 16.94 -2.83 3.08
N CYS A 77 17.50 -1.85 3.78
CA CYS A 77 16.73 -0.79 4.44
C CYS A 77 16.65 0.44 3.52
N VAL A 78 15.43 0.93 3.29
CA VAL A 78 15.15 2.18 2.58
C VAL A 78 14.65 3.18 3.61
N VAL A 79 15.46 4.18 3.89
CA VAL A 79 15.15 5.24 4.85
C VAL A 79 14.42 6.38 4.14
N VAL A 80 13.24 6.73 4.63
CA VAL A 80 12.38 7.79 4.08
C VAL A 80 12.00 8.80 5.16
N GLU A 81 11.56 9.99 4.75
CA GLU A 81 11.07 10.99 5.72
C GLU A 81 9.76 10.54 6.38
N ASN A 82 8.87 9.96 5.58
CA ASN A 82 7.50 9.62 5.97
C ASN A 82 7.10 8.27 5.35
N THR A 83 6.98 7.24 6.20
CA THR A 83 6.65 5.87 5.75
C THR A 83 5.22 5.73 5.24
N ARG A 84 4.29 6.61 5.64
CA ARG A 84 2.91 6.60 5.14
C ARG A 84 2.82 7.08 3.69
N VAL A 85 3.57 8.13 3.35
CA VAL A 85 3.68 8.60 1.95
C VAL A 85 4.38 7.55 1.11
N ALA A 86 5.52 7.04 1.58
CA ALA A 86 6.25 5.99 0.88
C ALA A 86 5.40 4.73 0.63
N LEU A 87 4.58 4.30 1.60
CA LEU A 87 3.66 3.18 1.39
C LEU A 87 2.71 3.44 0.22
N ALA A 88 2.09 4.62 0.16
CA ALA A 88 1.14 4.97 -0.90
C ALA A 88 1.82 4.96 -2.28
N ASP A 89 2.98 5.62 -2.39
CA ASP A 89 3.74 5.74 -3.64
C ASP A 89 4.25 4.38 -4.13
N LEU A 90 4.88 3.61 -3.23
CA LEU A 90 5.44 2.30 -3.55
C LEU A 90 4.35 1.29 -3.90
N ALA A 91 3.21 1.31 -3.21
CA ALA A 91 2.07 0.47 -3.55
C ALA A 91 1.50 0.85 -4.92
N ALA A 92 1.34 2.14 -5.20
CA ALA A 92 0.87 2.61 -6.50
C ALA A 92 1.81 2.14 -7.62
N ALA A 93 3.13 2.28 -7.45
CA ALA A 93 4.11 1.82 -8.43
C ALA A 93 4.13 0.30 -8.59
N PHE A 94 4.12 -0.45 -7.49
CA PHE A 94 4.16 -1.91 -7.49
C PHE A 94 2.95 -2.53 -8.21
N TYR A 95 1.75 -1.97 -8.00
CA TYR A 95 0.52 -2.42 -8.67
C TYR A 95 0.28 -1.74 -10.03
N GLY A 96 1.24 -0.99 -10.57
CA GLY A 96 1.18 -0.42 -11.92
C GLY A 96 0.20 0.74 -12.09
N PHE A 97 0.10 1.60 -11.07
CA PHE A 97 -0.71 2.81 -11.00
C PHE A 97 -2.17 2.61 -11.43
N PRO A 98 -2.93 1.70 -10.77
CA PRO A 98 -4.27 1.31 -11.22
C PRO A 98 -5.25 2.49 -11.30
N ALA A 99 -5.12 3.48 -10.41
CA ALA A 99 -5.95 4.68 -10.41
C ALA A 99 -5.85 5.49 -11.73
N ARG A 100 -4.72 5.42 -12.47
CA ARG A 100 -4.55 6.10 -13.76
C ARG A 100 -5.36 5.45 -14.89
N LYS A 101 -5.84 4.22 -14.67
CA LYS A 101 -6.60 3.43 -15.64
C LYS A 101 -8.10 3.45 -15.34
N LEU A 102 -8.53 4.15 -14.27
CA LEU A 102 -9.91 4.18 -13.79
C LEU A 102 -10.43 5.62 -13.75
N LYS A 103 -11.72 5.80 -14.05
CA LYS A 103 -12.43 7.03 -13.73
C LYS A 103 -12.86 6.96 -12.27
N LEU A 104 -12.21 7.74 -11.40
CA LEU A 104 -12.46 7.71 -9.95
C LEU A 104 -13.38 8.86 -9.53
N ALA A 105 -14.51 8.52 -8.89
CA ALA A 105 -15.34 9.47 -8.17
C ALA A 105 -15.16 9.23 -6.66
N ALA A 106 -14.76 10.27 -5.91
CA ALA A 106 -14.59 10.21 -4.48
C ALA A 106 -15.60 11.13 -3.79
N VAL A 107 -16.32 10.60 -2.80
CA VAL A 107 -17.29 11.36 -2.01
C VAL A 107 -16.79 11.50 -0.58
N THR A 108 -16.60 12.75 -0.14
CA THR A 108 -16.21 13.10 1.24
C THR A 108 -17.30 13.96 1.89
N GLY A 109 -17.25 14.09 3.21
CA GLY A 109 -18.21 14.88 4.01
C GLY A 109 -18.70 14.13 5.25
N THR A 110 -19.24 14.85 6.23
CA THR A 110 -19.68 14.27 7.51
C THR A 110 -20.78 13.23 7.29
N ASN A 111 -21.78 13.57 6.48
CA ASN A 111 -22.95 12.73 6.19
C ASN A 111 -23.16 12.54 4.68
N GLY A 112 -23.94 11.52 4.32
CA GLY A 112 -24.38 11.29 2.92
C GLY A 112 -23.38 10.58 2.01
N LYS A 113 -22.12 10.36 2.43
CA LYS A 113 -21.09 9.67 1.62
C LYS A 113 -21.60 8.35 1.03
N THR A 114 -22.11 7.47 1.89
CA THR A 114 -22.61 6.15 1.48
C THR A 114 -23.81 6.27 0.54
N THR A 115 -24.82 7.08 0.88
CA THR A 115 -25.99 7.25 0.01
C THR A 115 -25.58 7.76 -1.36
N THR A 116 -24.72 8.77 -1.41
CA THR A 116 -24.25 9.36 -2.67
C THR A 116 -23.41 8.38 -3.50
N THR A 117 -22.52 7.58 -2.91
CA THR A 117 -21.74 6.60 -3.67
C THR A 117 -22.63 5.51 -4.29
N PHE A 118 -23.68 5.09 -3.57
CA PHE A 118 -24.67 4.15 -4.11
C PHE A 118 -25.50 4.75 -5.24
N LEU A 119 -25.91 6.02 -5.13
CA LEU A 119 -26.62 6.73 -6.20
C LEU A 119 -25.74 6.87 -7.45
N ILE A 120 -24.46 7.27 -7.29
CA ILE A 120 -23.50 7.37 -8.40
C ILE A 120 -23.37 6.01 -9.10
N LYS A 121 -23.16 4.93 -8.34
CA LYS A 121 -23.07 3.58 -8.89
C LYS A 121 -24.32 3.21 -9.68
N HIS A 122 -25.50 3.43 -9.10
CA HIS A 122 -26.77 3.12 -9.74
C HIS A 122 -26.93 3.85 -11.09
N ILE A 123 -26.59 5.14 -11.13
CA ILE A 123 -26.62 5.93 -12.37
C ILE A 123 -25.66 5.34 -13.41
N CYS A 124 -24.42 5.02 -13.03
CA CYS A 124 -23.44 4.42 -13.95
C CYS A 124 -23.94 3.08 -14.52
N GLU A 125 -24.48 2.20 -13.68
CA GLU A 125 -24.99 0.90 -14.10
C GLU A 125 -26.22 1.03 -15.00
N LYS A 126 -27.13 1.96 -14.71
CA LYS A 126 -28.27 2.27 -15.59
C LYS A 126 -27.84 2.85 -16.94
N ALA A 127 -26.69 3.50 -16.99
CA ALA A 127 -26.07 3.97 -18.23
C ALA A 127 -25.24 2.88 -18.95
N GLY A 128 -25.22 1.63 -18.46
CA GLY A 128 -24.46 0.53 -19.05
C GLY A 128 -22.95 0.60 -18.80
N LEU A 129 -22.50 1.40 -17.84
CA LEU A 129 -21.09 1.54 -17.48
C LEU A 129 -20.76 0.65 -16.27
N PRO A 130 -19.77 -0.26 -16.37
CA PRO A 130 -19.30 -1.04 -15.23
C PRO A 130 -18.79 -0.11 -14.12
N CYS A 131 -19.29 -0.29 -12.90
CA CYS A 131 -18.96 0.55 -11.77
C CYS A 131 -18.69 -0.28 -10.52
N GLY A 132 -17.48 -0.14 -9.96
CA GLY A 132 -17.14 -0.69 -8.65
C GLY A 132 -17.45 0.31 -7.53
N LEU A 133 -17.70 -0.20 -6.32
CA LEU A 133 -17.94 0.62 -5.13
C LEU A 133 -17.02 0.19 -4.00
N ILE A 134 -16.38 1.18 -3.38
CA ILE A 134 -15.60 1.02 -2.16
C ILE A 134 -16.26 1.92 -1.12
N GLY A 135 -16.82 1.34 -0.06
CA GLY A 135 -17.54 2.10 0.96
C GLY A 135 -17.58 1.40 2.31
N THR A 136 -18.19 2.07 3.28
CA THR A 136 -18.25 1.59 4.68
C THR A 136 -19.08 0.30 4.85
N VAL A 137 -20.07 0.08 3.97
CA VAL A 137 -21.00 -1.05 4.10
C VAL A 137 -20.48 -2.31 3.42
N ARG A 138 -19.82 -2.16 2.27
CA ARG A 138 -19.33 -3.26 1.44
C ARG A 138 -18.43 -2.74 0.34
N TYR A 139 -17.71 -3.68 -0.28
CA TYR A 139 -17.00 -3.49 -1.54
C TYR A 139 -17.75 -4.24 -2.65
N GLU A 140 -17.98 -3.59 -3.78
CA GLU A 140 -18.58 -4.21 -4.97
C GLU A 140 -17.59 -4.10 -6.14
N ILE A 141 -17.28 -5.25 -6.75
CA ILE A 141 -16.33 -5.37 -7.86
C ILE A 141 -17.03 -6.16 -8.97
N GLY A 142 -17.69 -5.44 -9.90
CA GLY A 142 -18.61 -6.08 -10.84
C GLY A 142 -19.72 -6.80 -10.07
N GLU A 143 -19.87 -8.10 -10.31
CA GLU A 143 -20.87 -8.93 -9.62
C GLU A 143 -20.43 -9.42 -8.24
N ARG A 144 -19.14 -9.26 -7.88
CA ARG A 144 -18.60 -9.75 -6.61
C ARG A 144 -18.83 -8.72 -5.50
N ILE A 145 -19.50 -9.15 -4.44
CA ILE A 145 -19.73 -8.35 -3.23
C ILE A 145 -18.88 -8.91 -2.09
N LEU A 146 -18.13 -8.04 -1.42
CA LEU A 146 -17.34 -8.36 -0.23
C LEU A 146 -17.84 -7.51 0.96
N PRO A 147 -17.96 -8.10 2.16
CA PRO A 147 -18.31 -7.35 3.37
C PRO A 147 -17.21 -6.34 3.76
#